data_AF-A0A7X8A995-F1
#
_entry.id   AF-A0A7X8A995-F1
#
_cell.length_a   1.000
_cell.length_b   1.000
_cell.length_c   1.000
_cell.angle_alpha   90.00
_cell.angle_beta   90.00
_cell.angle_gamma   90.00
#
_symmetry.space_group_name_H-M   'P 1'
#
loop_
_entity.id
_entity.type
_entity.pdbx_description
1 polymer ?
#
loop_
_entity_poly.entity_id
_entity_poly.type
_entity_poly.pdbx_seq_one_letter_code
_entity_poly.pdbx_strand_id
1 'polypeptide(L)'
;MKRSLIFIKDISEMYAGKAHLYKVYPPAEYLLNEGNSALTDYVVASVPMLPAHEPRVYLYPADDQGRLLDWTDIMVFRGTSDIDAAVRQWAETPAQSLVAKESA
;
A
#
# COMPACT_ATOMS: atom_id res chain seq x y z
N MET A 1 9.87 -2.98 20.81
CA MET A 1 10.69 -2.82 19.60
C MET A 1 10.40 -1.47 18.97
N LYS A 2 11.41 -0.63 18.68
CA LYS A 2 11.22 0.58 17.87
C LYS A 2 10.89 0.13 16.45
N ARG A 3 9.68 0.40 15.95
CA ARG A 3 9.35 0.23 14.53
C ARG A 3 10.19 1.25 13.76
N SER A 4 11.17 0.76 13.01
CA SER A 4 12.00 1.61 12.16
C SER A 4 11.10 2.26 11.11
N LEU A 5 11.08 3.59 11.10
CA LEU A 5 10.35 4.41 10.14
C LEU A 5 11.14 4.41 8.84
N ILE A 6 10.62 3.80 7.77
CA ILE A 6 11.37 3.67 6.51
C ILE A 6 10.51 4.16 5.34
N PHE A 7 11.06 5.02 4.48
CA PHE A 7 10.40 5.46 3.26
C PHE A 7 10.56 4.40 2.17
N ILE A 8 9.55 4.21 1.30
CA ILE A 8 9.60 3.27 0.17
C ILE A 8 10.86 3.43 -0.68
N LYS A 9 11.27 4.67 -0.93
CA LYS A 9 12.48 5.00 -1.71
C LYS A 9 13.78 4.48 -1.08
N ASP A 10 13.79 4.21 0.22
CA ASP A 10 14.99 3.80 0.96
C ASP A 10 15.15 2.28 1.04
N ILE A 11 14.20 1.51 0.48
CA ILE A 11 14.07 0.06 0.73
C ILE A 11 14.26 -0.75 -0.55
N SER A 12 14.23 -0.09 -1.70
CA SER A 12 14.51 -0.71 -2.97
C SER A 12 15.43 0.19 -3.79
N GLU A 13 16.71 -0.17 -3.84
CA GLU A 13 17.68 0.37 -4.81
C GLU A 13 17.22 0.16 -6.27
N MET A 14 16.25 -0.74 -6.48
CA MET A 14 15.63 -1.03 -7.77
C MET A 14 14.32 -0.25 -8.02
N TYR A 15 13.92 0.64 -7.11
CA TYR A 15 12.71 1.43 -7.29
C TYR A 15 12.94 2.59 -8.27
N ALA A 16 12.74 2.31 -9.55
CA ALA A 16 12.52 3.34 -10.56
C ALA A 16 11.02 3.62 -10.63
N GLY A 17 10.49 4.50 -9.78
CA GLY A 17 9.06 4.80 -9.75
C GLY A 17 8.72 6.10 -9.03
N LYS A 18 7.46 6.54 -9.16
CA LYS A 18 6.93 7.66 -8.39
C LYS A 18 6.11 7.11 -7.22
N ALA A 19 6.47 7.54 -6.01
CA ALA A 19 5.69 7.29 -4.81
C ALA A 19 5.01 8.59 -4.36
N HIS A 20 3.73 8.51 -4.01
CA HIS A 20 2.93 9.66 -3.60
C HIS A 20 2.11 9.31 -2.36
N LEU A 21 2.00 10.28 -1.44
CA LEU A 21 1.15 10.17 -0.26
C LEU A 21 -0.27 10.63 -0.62
N TYR A 22 -1.24 9.81 -0.26
CA TYR A 22 -2.66 10.08 -0.45
C TYR A 22 -3.36 10.07 0.89
N LYS A 23 -4.31 10.99 1.05
CA LYS A 23 -5.31 10.91 2.11
C LYS A 23 -6.53 10.15 1.59
N VAL A 24 -7.01 9.18 2.34
CA VAL A 24 -8.15 8.32 1.98
C VAL A 24 -9.38 8.62 2.83
N TYR A 25 -10.55 8.48 2.23
CA TYR A 25 -11.84 8.57 2.92
C TYR A 25 -12.84 7.60 2.26
N PRO A 26 -13.43 6.64 2.99
CA PRO A 26 -13.22 6.36 4.42
C PRO A 26 -11.79 5.90 4.75
N PRO A 27 -11.38 5.86 6.03
CA PRO A 27 -10.06 5.35 6.41
C PRO A 27 -9.84 3.93 5.89
N ALA A 28 -8.68 3.66 5.31
CA ALA A 28 -8.34 2.34 4.79
C ALA A 28 -8.00 1.39 5.94
N GLU A 29 -8.53 0.17 5.87
CA GLU A 29 -8.21 -0.90 6.81
C GLU A 29 -7.00 -1.70 6.31
N TYR A 30 -6.08 -2.03 7.21
CA TYR A 30 -4.89 -2.84 6.94
C TYR A 30 -4.65 -3.83 8.09
N LEU A 31 -4.02 -4.96 7.77
CA LEU A 31 -3.67 -6.03 8.70
C LEU A 31 -2.32 -5.80 9.35
N LEU A 32 -2.26 -6.11 10.63
CA LEU A 32 -1.04 -6.22 11.40
C LEU A 32 -0.60 -7.69 11.43
N ASN A 33 0.70 -7.91 11.60
CA ASN A 33 1.34 -9.23 11.70
C ASN A 33 0.76 -10.20 12.76
N GLU A 34 -0.20 -9.76 13.59
CA GLU A 34 -0.84 -10.55 14.65
C GLU A 34 -2.32 -10.89 14.34
N GLY A 35 -2.77 -10.69 13.08
CA GLY A 35 -4.15 -10.96 12.67
C GLY A 35 -5.18 -9.91 13.15
N ASN A 36 -4.70 -8.86 13.82
CA ASN A 36 -5.48 -7.67 14.14
C ASN A 36 -5.50 -6.72 12.93
N SER A 37 -6.56 -5.94 12.77
CA SER A 37 -6.62 -4.86 11.80
C SER A 37 -6.48 -3.48 12.45
N ALA A 38 -6.03 -2.51 11.68
CA ALA A 38 -5.96 -1.10 12.05
C ALA A 38 -6.46 -0.24 10.88
N LEU A 39 -6.79 1.02 11.19
CA LEU A 39 -7.23 2.00 10.20
C LEU A 39 -6.15 3.04 9.96
N THR A 40 -6.09 3.56 8.73
CA THR A 40 -5.29 4.74 8.39
C THR A 40 -6.03 5.68 7.46
N ASP A 41 -5.84 6.98 7.70
CA ASP A 41 -6.28 8.04 6.79
C ASP A 41 -5.29 8.28 5.66
N TYR A 42 -4.12 7.63 5.67
CA TYR A 42 -3.04 7.90 4.72
C TYR A 42 -2.44 6.64 4.12
N VAL A 43 -2.20 6.69 2.82
CA VAL A 43 -1.65 5.60 2.01
C VAL A 43 -0.53 6.16 1.15
N VAL A 44 0.62 5.48 1.12
CA VAL A 44 1.62 5.73 0.08
C VAL A 44 1.34 4.79 -1.07
N ALA A 45 1.10 5.37 -2.24
CA ALA A 45 0.96 4.62 -3.48
C ALA A 45 2.24 4.68 -4.31
N SER A 46 2.55 3.57 -4.97
CA SER A 46 3.80 3.36 -5.67
C SER A 46 3.56 2.56 -6.95
N VAL A 47 4.12 3.02 -8.07
CA VAL A 47 4.11 2.28 -9.34
C VAL A 47 5.56 2.03 -9.76
N PRO A 48 6.10 0.82 -9.55
CA PRO A 48 7.44 0.51 -10.00
C PRO A 48 7.44 0.38 -11.53
N MET A 49 8.35 1.09 -12.20
CA MET A 49 8.63 0.85 -13.62
C MET A 49 9.56 -0.35 -13.74
N LEU A 50 8.98 -1.55 -13.85
CA LEU A 50 9.74 -2.75 -14.19
C LEU A 50 9.52 -3.08 -15.68
N PRO A 51 10.56 -3.06 -16.55
CA PRO A 51 10.42 -3.18 -18.00
C PRO A 51 9.78 -4.47 -18.52
N ALA A 52 9.63 -5.49 -17.68
CA ALA A 52 9.15 -6.84 -18.06
C ALA A 52 7.87 -7.28 -17.34
N HIS A 53 7.26 -6.41 -16.54
CA HIS A 53 6.07 -6.77 -15.76
C HIS A 53 4.85 -5.94 -16.18
N GLU A 54 3.68 -6.56 -16.07
CA GLU A 54 2.39 -5.86 -16.10
C GLU A 54 2.41 -4.65 -15.14
N PRO A 55 1.75 -3.54 -15.49
CA PRO A 55 1.67 -2.40 -14.59
C PRO A 55 1.00 -2.82 -13.28
N ARG A 56 1.60 -2.40 -12.17
CA ARG A 56 1.14 -2.70 -10.81
C ARG A 56 1.16 -1.43 -9.97
N VAL A 57 0.08 -1.20 -9.22
CA VAL A 57 0.05 -0.20 -8.15
C VAL A 57 0.22 -0.93 -6.83
N TYR A 58 1.19 -0.50 -6.04
CA TYR A 58 1.44 -0.98 -4.69
C TYR A 58 1.02 0.12 -3.72
N LEU A 59 0.16 -0.24 -2.78
CA LEU A 59 -0.33 0.67 -1.76
C LEU A 59 0.13 0.18 -0.39
N TYR A 60 0.61 1.12 0.42
CA TYR A 60 1.14 0.87 1.76
C TYR A 60 0.44 1.77 2.79
N PRO A 61 0.07 1.25 3.97
CA PRO A 61 -0.52 2.09 5.01
C PRO A 61 0.54 3.04 5.56
N ALA A 62 0.20 4.31 5.74
CA ALA A 62 1.16 5.35 6.13
C ALA A 62 0.60 6.33 7.15
N ASP A 63 1.46 7.15 7.75
CA ASP A 63 1.08 8.33 8.54
C ASP A 63 0.91 9.58 7.63
N ASP A 64 0.52 10.70 8.23
CA ASP A 64 0.32 12.00 7.57
C ASP A 64 1.62 12.61 7.00
N GLN A 65 2.77 12.05 7.35
CA GLN A 65 4.10 12.41 6.86
C GLN A 65 4.61 11.42 5.79
N GLY A 66 3.81 10.42 5.41
CA GLY A 66 4.16 9.42 4.42
C GLY A 66 5.12 8.34 4.92
N ARG A 67 5.23 8.17 6.24
CA ARG A 67 6.00 7.06 6.84
C ARG A 67 5.14 5.82 6.88
N LEU A 68 5.70 4.68 6.48
CA LEU A 68 4.93 3.44 6.43
C LEU A 68 4.66 2.93 7.85
N LEU A 69 3.40 2.58 8.11
CA LEU A 69 2.93 2.04 9.39
C LEU A 69 3.19 0.53 9.47
N ASP A 70 3.04 -0.14 8.34
CA ASP A 70 3.37 -1.56 8.15
C ASP A 70 3.96 -1.76 6.74
N TRP A 71 4.94 -2.66 6.65
CA TRP A 71 5.61 -3.04 5.41
C TRP A 71 5.15 -4.41 4.87
N THR A 72 4.52 -5.21 5.72
CA THR A 72 4.09 -6.57 5.36
C THR A 72 2.70 -6.61 4.75
N ASP A 73 1.85 -5.64 5.06
CA ASP A 73 0.54 -5.51 4.44
C ASP A 73 0.60 -4.55 3.26
N ILE A 74 0.72 -5.13 2.07
CA ILE A 74 0.86 -4.40 0.81
C ILE A 74 -0.32 -4.79 -0.06
N MET A 75 -1.17 -3.81 -0.40
CA MET A 75 -2.17 -4.08 -1.42
C MET A 75 -1.58 -3.87 -2.82
N VAL A 76 -1.74 -4.88 -3.67
CA VAL A 76 -1.24 -4.88 -5.04
C VAL A 76 -2.40 -4.93 -6.03
N PHE A 77 -2.55 -3.86 -6.81
CA PHE A 77 -3.47 -3.81 -7.95
C PHE A 77 -2.71 -4.14 -9.23
N ARG A 78 -3.04 -5.27 -9.85
CA ARG A 78 -2.41 -5.74 -11.09
C ARG A 78 -3.16 -5.25 -12.32
N GLY A 79 -2.45 -5.08 -13.43
CA GLY A 79 -3.03 -4.71 -14.71
C GLY A 79 -3.46 -3.25 -14.80
N THR A 80 -3.09 -2.41 -13.85
CA THR A 80 -3.41 -0.98 -13.84
C THR A 80 -2.22 -0.13 -13.39
N SER A 81 -2.16 1.09 -13.91
CA SER A 81 -1.29 2.17 -13.43
C SER A 81 -2.10 3.35 -12.89
N ASP A 82 -3.43 3.20 -12.82
CA ASP A 82 -4.35 4.19 -12.27
C ASP A 82 -4.29 4.14 -10.74
N ILE A 83 -3.43 4.99 -10.19
CA ILE A 83 -3.20 5.11 -8.75
C ILE A 83 -4.46 5.59 -8.03
N ASP A 84 -5.21 6.53 -8.60
CA ASP A 84 -6.37 7.12 -7.94
C ASP A 84 -7.50 6.10 -7.80
N ALA A 85 -7.72 5.29 -8.83
CA ALA A 85 -8.68 4.18 -8.77
C ALA A 85 -8.27 3.13 -7.71
N ALA A 86 -6.99 2.75 -7.68
CA ALA A 86 -6.46 1.80 -6.70
C ALA A 86 -6.62 2.30 -5.26
N VAL A 87 -6.30 3.57 -5.00
CA VAL A 87 -6.42 4.22 -3.69
C VAL A 87 -7.88 4.24 -3.22
N ARG A 88 -8.82 4.60 -4.10
CA ARG A 88 -10.27 4.57 -3.77
C ARG A 88 -10.75 3.15 -3.47
N GLN A 89 -10.34 2.19 -4.29
CA GLN A 89 -10.74 0.81 -4.11
C GLN A 89 -10.23 0.25 -2.78
N TRP A 90 -9.04 0.66 -2.30
CA TRP A 90 -8.61 0.28 -0.95
C TRP A 90 -9.52 0.84 0.12
N ALA A 91 -9.76 2.15 0.10
CA ALA A 91 -10.60 2.80 1.10
C ALA A 91 -11.96 2.08 1.27
N GLU A 92 -12.49 1.52 0.19
CA GLU A 92 -13.78 0.82 0.16
C GLU A 92 -13.68 -0.69 0.44
N THR A 93 -12.48 -1.30 0.48
CA THR A 93 -12.30 -2.74 0.67
C THR A 93 -11.95 -3.08 2.12
N PRO A 94 -12.75 -3.91 2.83
CA PRO A 94 -12.42 -4.38 4.17
C PRO A 94 -11.14 -5.23 4.17
N ALA A 95 -10.32 -5.14 5.23
CA ALA A 95 -9.04 -5.83 5.31
C ALA A 95 -9.19 -7.37 5.26
N GLN A 96 -10.27 -7.91 5.84
CA GLN A 96 -10.57 -9.35 5.79
C GLN A 96 -10.80 -9.88 4.36
N SER A 97 -11.27 -9.02 3.44
CA SER A 97 -11.48 -9.37 2.04
C SER A 97 -10.19 -9.35 1.23
N LEU A 98 -9.10 -8.79 1.77
CA LEU A 98 -7.79 -8.74 1.11
C LEU A 98 -7.07 -10.09 1.18
N VAL A 99 -7.13 -10.77 2.33
CA VAL A 99 -6.52 -12.11 2.54
C VAL A 99 -7.16 -13.18 1.65
N ALA A 100 -8.48 -13.09 1.44
CA ALA A 100 -9.22 -14.07 0.66
C ALA A 100 -8.82 -14.08 -0.84
N LYS A 101 -8.23 -12.99 -1.35
CA LYS A 101 -7.80 -12.89 -2.75
C LYS A 101 -6.41 -13.46 -3.03
N GLU A 102 -5.58 -13.68 -2.01
CA GLU A 102 -4.25 -14.30 -2.18
C GLU A 102 -4.27 -15.84 -2.08
N SER A 103 -5.41 -16.42 -1.69
CA SER A 103 -5.57 -17.88 -1.47
C SER A 103 -6.36 -18.62 -2.58
N ALA A 104 -6.60 -18.00 -3.74
CA ALA A 104 -7.38 -18.58 -4.84
C ALA A 104 -6.57 -18.70 -6.14
#